data_AF-A0A1B6H9F2-F1
#
_entry.id   AF-A0A1B6H9F2-F1
#
_cell.length_a   1.000
_cell.length_b   1.000
_cell.length_c   1.000
_cell.angle_alpha   90.00
_cell.angle_beta   90.00
_cell.angle_gamma   90.00
#
_symmetry.space_group_name_H-M   'P 1'
#
loop_
_entity.id
_entity.type
_entity.pdbx_description
1 polymer ?
#
loop_
_entity_poly.entity_id
_entity_poly.type
_entity_poly.pdbx_seq_one_letter_code
_entity_poly.pdbx_strand_id
1 'polypeptide(L)'
;DLRRRSSVPSEMNFGDSVSSHPGTMCNMFSTFFSSVYAPADNSSPATKAYETPFTFSEVLVTAEAINKRLKALDASKGCGPDNITPGVLKHCRAELAPILLFL
;
A
#
# COMPACT_ATOMS: atom_id res chain seq x y z
N ASP A 1 10.96 20.92 0.10
CA ASP A 1 11.30 20.33 -1.20
C ASP A 1 12.21 19.11 -1.00
N LEU A 2 11.61 17.95 -0.71
CA LEU A 2 12.32 16.69 -0.38
C LEU A 2 12.72 15.89 -1.62
N ARG A 3 12.35 16.35 -2.82
CA ARG A 3 12.56 15.65 -4.09
C ARG A 3 13.96 15.82 -4.69
N ARG A 4 14.82 16.64 -4.09
CA ARG A 4 16.17 16.97 -4.61
C ARG A 4 17.33 16.25 -3.91
N ARG A 5 17.06 15.40 -2.92
CA ARG A 5 18.12 14.64 -2.22
C ARG A 5 17.95 13.17 -2.56
N SER A 6 18.95 12.59 -3.22
CA SER A 6 19.05 11.15 -3.35
C SER A 6 19.04 10.54 -1.95
N SER A 7 18.11 9.63 -1.66
CA SER A 7 18.08 8.88 -0.41
C SER A 7 19.11 7.75 -0.36
N VAL A 8 19.85 7.56 -1.46
CA VAL A 8 20.95 6.60 -1.55
C VAL A 8 22.20 7.27 -0.97
N PRO A 9 22.89 6.61 -0.01
CA PRO A 9 24.11 7.16 0.58
C PRO A 9 25.21 7.31 -0.48
N SER A 10 26.19 8.17 -0.24
CA SER A 10 27.35 8.35 -1.14
C SER A 10 28.39 7.23 -1.02
N GLU A 11 28.33 6.45 0.06
CA GLU A 11 29.21 5.33 0.36
C GLU A 11 28.42 4.30 1.16
N MET A 12 28.72 3.02 0.97
CA MET A 12 28.06 1.90 1.63
C MET A 12 29.08 1.00 2.31
N ASN A 13 28.75 0.59 3.52
CA ASN A 13 29.49 -0.38 4.31
C ASN A 13 28.65 -1.66 4.45
N PHE A 14 29.20 -2.80 4.08
CA PHE A 14 28.56 -4.11 4.20
C PHE A 14 29.59 -5.17 4.63
N GLY A 15 29.51 -5.61 5.89
CA GLY A 15 30.56 -6.45 6.50
C GLY A 15 31.90 -5.71 6.52
N ASP A 16 32.94 -6.35 6.00
CA ASP A 16 34.28 -5.76 5.86
C ASP A 16 34.47 -4.98 4.54
N SER A 17 33.42 -4.86 3.72
CA SER A 17 33.48 -4.19 2.42
C SER A 17 32.92 -2.78 2.47
N VAL A 18 33.65 -1.83 1.87
CA VAL A 18 33.26 -0.42 1.73
C VAL A 18 33.29 -0.04 0.25
N SER A 19 32.25 0.63 -0.26
CA SER A 19 32.23 1.09 -1.65
C SER A 19 31.38 2.34 -1.86
N SER A 20 31.86 3.23 -2.72
CA SER A 20 31.14 4.39 -3.27
C SER A 20 30.76 4.21 -4.74
N HIS A 21 31.06 3.06 -5.34
CA HIS A 21 30.73 2.79 -6.74
C HIS A 21 29.29 2.28 -6.88
N PRO A 22 28.41 2.94 -7.65
CA PRO A 22 26.97 2.63 -7.67
C PRO A 22 26.65 1.17 -7.98
N GLY A 23 27.34 0.54 -8.94
CA GLY A 23 27.11 -0.87 -9.27
C GLY A 23 27.45 -1.81 -8.11
N THR A 24 28.54 -1.54 -7.40
CA THR A 24 28.96 -2.33 -6.24
C THR A 24 28.00 -2.14 -5.08
N MET A 25 27.52 -0.91 -4.85
CA MET A 25 26.50 -0.63 -3.83
C MET A 25 25.17 -1.35 -4.13
N CYS A 26 24.74 -1.39 -5.39
CA CYS A 26 23.57 -2.16 -5.80
C CYS A 26 23.74 -3.66 -5.51
N ASN A 27 24.92 -4.22 -5.79
CA ASN A 27 25.21 -5.61 -5.48
C ASN A 27 25.19 -5.87 -3.97
N MET A 28 25.78 -4.99 -3.16
CA MET A 28 25.75 -5.08 -1.70
C MET A 28 24.32 -5.03 -1.14
N PHE A 29 23.45 -4.14 -1.66
CA PHE A 29 22.03 -4.16 -1.33
C PHE A 29 21.38 -5.49 -1.71
N SER A 30 21.61 -5.96 -2.94
CA SER A 30 21.05 -7.22 -3.43
C SER A 30 21.44 -8.40 -2.53
N THR A 31 22.72 -8.47 -2.13
CA THR A 31 23.23 -9.50 -1.22
C THR A 31 22.54 -9.41 0.14
N PHE A 32 22.51 -8.23 0.76
CA PHE A 32 21.85 -8.04 2.06
C PHE A 32 20.38 -8.47 2.01
N PHE A 33 19.61 -7.96 1.05
CA PHE A 33 18.19 -8.28 0.96
C PHE A 33 17.96 -9.76 0.65
N SER A 34 18.76 -10.38 -0.22
CA SER A 34 18.66 -11.83 -0.45
C SER A 34 18.88 -12.66 0.81
N SER A 35 19.71 -12.18 1.75
CA SER A 35 20.05 -12.92 2.98
C SER A 35 18.93 -12.93 4.02
N VAL A 36 18.03 -11.94 3.99
CA VAL A 36 16.92 -11.82 4.94
C VAL A 36 15.61 -12.40 4.43
N TYR A 37 15.53 -12.75 3.14
CA TYR A 37 14.38 -13.44 2.58
C TYR A 37 14.57 -14.95 2.70
N ALA A 38 13.45 -15.66 2.93
CA ALA A 38 13.44 -17.10 2.78
C ALA A 38 13.82 -17.46 1.33
N PRO A 39 14.55 -18.57 1.10
CA PRO A 39 14.76 -19.10 -0.24
C PRO A 39 13.41 -19.24 -0.96
N ALA A 40 13.41 -18.99 -2.27
CA ALA A 40 12.21 -19.20 -3.08
C ALA A 40 11.76 -20.66 -2.92
N ASP A 41 10.65 -20.85 -2.22
CA ASP A 41 9.97 -22.13 -2.14
C ASP A 41 8.99 -22.22 -3.30
N ASN A 42 9.20 -23.19 -4.19
CA ASN A 42 8.26 -23.48 -5.28
C ASN A 42 7.04 -24.27 -4.77
N SER A 43 6.96 -24.56 -3.47
CA SER A 43 5.72 -25.04 -2.87
C SER A 43 4.67 -23.94 -3.03
N SER A 44 3.57 -24.29 -3.70
CA SER A 44 2.39 -23.44 -3.66
C SER A 44 2.03 -23.29 -2.18
N PRO A 45 1.96 -22.07 -1.62
CA PRO A 45 1.55 -21.91 -0.24
C PRO A 45 0.25 -22.66 -0.10
N ALA A 46 0.19 -23.60 0.85
CA ALA A 46 -1.03 -24.35 1.12
C ALA A 46 -2.10 -23.31 1.45
N THR A 47 -2.92 -22.96 0.45
CA THR A 47 -4.12 -22.17 0.64
C THR A 47 -4.94 -23.04 1.55
N LYS A 48 -4.93 -22.73 2.85
CA LYS A 48 -5.90 -23.30 3.77
C LYS A 48 -7.24 -22.96 3.14
N ALA A 49 -7.89 -23.96 2.58
CA ALA A 49 -9.25 -23.81 2.13
C ALA A 49 -10.01 -23.31 3.35
N TYR A 50 -10.43 -22.06 3.30
CA TYR A 50 -11.37 -21.52 4.27
C TYR A 50 -12.68 -22.25 3.99
N GLU A 51 -12.84 -23.45 4.55
CA GLU A 51 -14.09 -24.22 4.56
C GLU A 51 -15.13 -23.58 5.49
N THR A 52 -15.19 -22.26 5.52
CA THR A 52 -16.33 -21.54 6.05
C THR A 52 -17.27 -21.32 4.87
N PRO A 53 -18.48 -21.90 4.84
CA PRO A 53 -19.51 -21.47 3.93
C PRO A 53 -19.85 -20.01 4.28
N PHE A 54 -19.14 -19.08 3.67
CA PHE A 54 -19.44 -17.65 3.75
C PHE A 54 -20.41 -17.35 2.62
N THR A 55 -21.68 -17.27 2.96
CA THR A 55 -22.69 -16.76 2.03
C THR A 55 -22.67 -15.23 2.13
N PHE A 56 -22.41 -14.55 1.02
CA PHE A 56 -22.37 -13.08 0.91
C PHE A 56 -23.79 -12.48 0.97
N SER A 57 -24.63 -12.96 1.89
CA SER A 57 -26.07 -12.71 1.90
C SER A 57 -26.48 -11.44 2.64
N GLU A 58 -25.59 -10.84 3.43
CA GLU A 58 -25.96 -9.77 4.38
C GLU A 58 -24.92 -8.65 4.46
N VAL A 59 -24.43 -8.18 3.31
CA VAL A 59 -23.57 -6.98 3.28
C VAL A 59 -24.42 -5.75 3.03
N LEU A 60 -24.92 -5.15 4.10
CA LEU A 60 -25.65 -3.89 4.06
C LEU A 60 -24.69 -2.71 4.19
N VAL A 61 -24.64 -1.85 3.18
CA VAL A 61 -23.89 -0.58 3.22
C VAL A 61 -24.88 0.58 3.31
N THR A 62 -25.06 1.13 4.51
CA THR A 62 -26.01 2.22 4.73
C THR A 62 -25.45 3.58 4.32
N ALA A 63 -26.35 4.51 3.97
CA ALA A 63 -26.00 5.89 3.69
C ALA A 63 -25.27 6.58 4.86
N GLU A 64 -25.62 6.22 6.11
CA GLU A 64 -24.93 6.72 7.30
C GLU A 64 -23.48 6.24 7.37
N ALA A 65 -23.26 4.94 7.12
CA ALA A 65 -21.92 4.36 7.11
C ALA A 65 -21.04 5.02 6.05
N ILE A 66 -21.56 5.22 4.84
CA ILE A 66 -20.87 5.90 3.75
C ILE A 66 -20.53 7.34 4.16
N ASN A 67 -21.52 8.10 4.63
CA ASN A 67 -21.32 9.49 5.06
C ASN A 67 -20.27 9.62 6.16
N LYS A 68 -20.31 8.73 7.16
CA LYS A 68 -19.34 8.69 8.25
C LYS A 68 -17.93 8.46 7.72
N ARG A 69 -17.76 7.52 6.79
CA ARG A 69 -16.45 7.19 6.20
C ARG A 69 -15.93 8.31 5.29
N LEU A 70 -16.76 8.85 4.41
CA LEU A 70 -16.38 9.97 3.53
C LEU A 70 -15.98 11.21 4.34
N LYS A 71 -16.75 11.55 5.39
CA LYS A 71 -16.44 12.69 6.28
C LYS A 71 -15.11 12.50 7.03
N ALA A 72 -14.76 11.27 7.38
CA ALA A 72 -13.56 10.92 8.15
C ALA A 72 -12.27 10.83 7.31
N LEU A 73 -12.33 10.97 5.97
CA LEU A 73 -11.14 10.98 5.12
C LEU A 73 -10.12 12.03 5.60
N ASP A 74 -8.84 11.85 5.35
CA ASP A 74 -7.84 12.89 5.61
C ASP A 74 -7.63 13.71 4.33
N ALA A 75 -8.02 14.99 4.36
CA ALA A 75 -7.95 15.87 3.20
C ALA A 75 -6.51 16.27 2.83
N SER A 76 -5.54 16.04 3.71
CA SER A 76 -4.12 16.31 3.45
C SER A 76 -3.45 15.23 2.61
N LYS A 77 -4.10 14.07 2.41
CA LYS A 77 -3.56 12.97 1.60
C LYS A 77 -3.66 13.28 0.12
N GLY A 78 -2.67 12.78 -0.63
CA GLY A 78 -2.69 12.80 -2.08
C GLY A 78 -3.82 11.93 -2.65
N CYS A 79 -4.17 12.18 -3.91
CA CYS A 79 -5.06 11.33 -4.66
C CYS A 79 -4.42 9.96 -4.97
N GLY A 80 -5.27 8.95 -5.18
CA GLY A 80 -4.84 7.66 -5.68
C GLY A 80 -4.55 7.71 -7.19
N PRO A 81 -4.41 6.53 -7.83
CA PRO A 81 -4.25 6.41 -9.28
C PRO A 81 -5.43 7.00 -10.09
N ASP A 82 -6.58 7.19 -9.44
CA ASP A 82 -7.79 7.81 -9.99
C ASP A 82 -7.69 9.35 -10.10
N ASN A 83 -6.66 9.97 -9.52
CA ASN A 83 -6.50 11.42 -9.41
C ASN A 83 -7.64 12.17 -8.69
N ILE A 84 -8.45 11.47 -7.88
CA ILE A 84 -9.52 12.09 -7.09
C ILE A 84 -8.99 12.39 -5.69
N THR A 85 -9.01 13.65 -5.29
CA THR A 85 -8.54 14.02 -3.95
C THR A 85 -9.58 13.67 -2.89
N PRO A 86 -9.15 13.35 -1.65
CA PRO A 86 -10.09 13.09 -0.55
C PRO A 86 -11.00 14.29 -0.24
N GLY A 87 -10.54 15.50 -0.54
CA GLY A 87 -11.34 16.73 -0.40
C GLY A 87 -12.58 16.74 -1.29
N VAL A 88 -12.47 16.27 -2.54
CA VAL A 88 -13.61 16.15 -3.46
C VAL A 88 -14.63 15.15 -2.92
N LEU A 89 -14.17 13.97 -2.48
CA LEU A 89 -15.04 12.93 -1.93
C LEU A 89 -15.78 13.40 -0.67
N LYS A 90 -15.13 14.19 0.19
CA LYS A 90 -15.76 14.83 1.34
C LYS A 90 -16.85 15.83 0.96
N HIS A 91 -16.57 16.66 -0.03
CA HIS A 91 -17.48 17.72 -0.46
C HIS A 91 -18.72 17.12 -1.14
N CYS A 92 -18.52 16.12 -2.00
CA CYS A 92 -19.59 15.46 -2.74
C CYS A 92 -20.28 14.32 -1.98
N ARG A 93 -20.03 14.15 -0.67
CA ARG A 93 -20.52 12.99 0.09
C ARG A 93 -22.03 12.81 0.07
N ALA A 94 -22.80 13.90 -0.01
CA ALA A 94 -24.25 13.86 -0.07
C ALA A 94 -24.74 13.23 -1.37
N GLU A 95 -24.09 13.56 -2.50
CA GLU A 95 -24.39 13.02 -3.83
C GLU A 95 -23.84 11.60 -4.01
N LEU A 96 -22.69 11.30 -3.38
CA LEU A 96 -22.06 9.98 -3.46
C LEU A 96 -22.76 8.93 -2.59
N ALA A 97 -23.31 9.33 -1.43
CA ALA A 97 -23.97 8.41 -0.51
C ALA A 97 -25.08 7.54 -1.13
N PRO A 98 -26.01 8.06 -1.96
CA PRO A 98 -27.02 7.21 -2.60
C PRO A 98 -26.44 6.30 -3.70
N ILE A 99 -25.36 6.72 -4.38
CA ILE A 99 -24.74 5.96 -5.49
C ILE A 99 -23.93 4.77 -4.95
N LEU A 100 -23.31 4.94 -3.77
CA LEU A 100 -22.45 3.94 -3.14
C LEU A 100 -23.20 2.97 -2.22
N LEU A 101 -24.52 3.09 -2.13
CA LEU A 101 -25.36 2.24 -1.32
C LEU A 101 -25.40 0.83 -1.91
N PHE A 102 -25.30 -0.19 -1.05
CA PHE A 102 -25.42 -1.61 -1.44
C PHE A 102 -26.38 -2.28 -0.46
N LEU A 103 -27.38 -2.97 -0.99
CA LEU A 103 -28.44 -3.67 -0.25
C LEU A 103 -28.26 -5.18 -0.40
#